data_AF-A0A0S8HL07-F1
#
_entry.id   AF-A0A0S8HL07-F1
#
_cell.length_a   1.000
_cell.length_b   1.000
_cell.length_c   1.000
_cell.angle_alpha   90.00
_cell.angle_beta   90.00
_cell.angle_gamma   90.00
#
_symmetry.space_group_name_H-M   'P 1'
#
loop_
_entity.id
_entity.type
_entity.pdbx_description
1 polymer ?
#
loop_
_entity_poly.entity_id
_entity_poly.type
_entity_poly.pdbx_seq_one_letter_code
_entity_poly.pdbx_strand_id
1 'polypeptide(L)'
;MLTVFACGSALAGPLATDPNAWSYKGTTWCGSVSVESAAGELKADVDYCVYWWTDYPGTDYTPTPGEFVYAYQVYVTGTAPVMKFSVGMLESNEANNIGDDPGLGQAGGHAPDASFFTGAAPTLDAANWEWLDANPLETHSDGLVYSSINAPLWWVGTVHNSGQAASDYVPSPSDLIPEPGMMGLLVLGFVAAVRRRRR
;
A
#
# COMPACT_ATOMS: atom_id res chain seq x y z
N MET A 1 21.51 -0.36 -32.86
CA MET A 1 21.84 -0.89 -31.53
C MET A 1 20.57 -0.74 -30.70
N LEU A 2 19.90 -1.85 -30.37
CA LEU A 2 18.61 -1.88 -29.70
C LEU A 2 18.87 -2.07 -28.20
N THR A 3 18.58 -1.06 -27.38
CA THR A 3 18.72 -1.14 -25.92
C THR A 3 17.42 -1.70 -25.36
N VAL A 4 17.43 -2.97 -24.96
CA VAL A 4 16.32 -3.58 -24.21
C VAL A 4 16.48 -3.17 -22.75
N PHE A 5 15.58 -2.32 -22.25
CA PHE A 5 15.43 -2.07 -20.82
C PHE A 5 14.79 -3.31 -20.19
N ALA A 6 15.62 -4.20 -19.66
CA ALA A 6 15.16 -5.18 -18.70
C ALA A 6 14.92 -4.44 -17.37
N CYS A 7 13.68 -4.05 -17.11
CA CYS A 7 13.27 -3.72 -15.74
C CYS A 7 13.48 -4.99 -14.92
N GLY A 8 14.51 -4.99 -14.06
CA GLY A 8 14.66 -6.06 -13.07
C GLY A 8 13.41 -6.03 -12.20
N SER A 9 12.63 -7.11 -12.24
CA SER A 9 11.53 -7.30 -11.31
C SER A 9 12.12 -7.25 -9.90
N ALA A 10 11.57 -6.41 -9.04
CA ALA A 10 11.76 -6.53 -7.60
C ALA A 10 11.56 -7.99 -7.18
N LEU A 11 12.27 -8.44 -6.14
CA LEU A 11 12.02 -9.76 -5.56
C LEU A 11 10.60 -9.74 -4.99
N ALA A 12 9.64 -10.20 -5.77
CA ALA A 12 8.26 -10.38 -5.36
C ALA A 12 8.24 -11.45 -4.27
N GLY A 13 8.15 -11.02 -3.02
CA GLY A 13 7.95 -11.92 -1.89
C GLY A 13 6.54 -12.53 -1.92
N PRO A 14 6.19 -13.34 -0.91
CA PRO A 14 4.97 -14.15 -0.95
C PRO A 14 3.68 -13.31 -1.08
N LEU A 15 3.62 -12.11 -0.49
CA LEU A 15 2.45 -11.22 -0.61
C LEU A 15 2.18 -10.80 -2.06
N ALA A 16 3.23 -10.50 -2.82
CA ALA A 16 3.10 -9.95 -4.16
C ALA A 16 2.44 -10.91 -5.17
N THR A 17 2.39 -12.21 -4.84
CA THR A 17 1.82 -13.27 -5.68
C THR A 17 0.75 -14.09 -4.96
N ASP A 18 0.20 -13.56 -3.86
CA ASP A 18 -0.76 -14.28 -3.03
C ASP A 18 -2.05 -14.60 -3.81
N PRO A 19 -2.45 -15.88 -3.94
CA PRO A 19 -3.64 -16.28 -4.69
C PRO A 19 -4.96 -15.81 -4.05
N ASN A 20 -4.97 -15.43 -2.77
CA ASN A 20 -6.16 -14.94 -2.07
C ASN A 20 -6.35 -13.41 -2.23
N ALA A 21 -5.50 -12.75 -3.02
CA ALA A 21 -5.61 -11.33 -3.30
C ALA A 21 -6.99 -10.96 -3.88
N TRP A 22 -7.61 -9.94 -3.29
CA TRP A 22 -8.87 -9.41 -3.77
C TRP A 22 -8.74 -8.88 -5.19
N SER A 23 -9.73 -9.19 -6.02
CA SER A 23 -9.76 -8.79 -7.43
C SER A 23 -11.07 -8.10 -7.77
N TYR A 24 -11.00 -6.96 -8.44
CA TYR A 24 -12.16 -6.21 -8.89
C TYR A 24 -11.95 -5.62 -10.28
N LYS A 25 -12.94 -5.83 -11.16
CA LYS A 25 -12.92 -5.35 -12.56
C LYS A 25 -11.63 -5.72 -13.33
N GLY A 26 -11.04 -6.88 -13.03
CA GLY A 26 -9.83 -7.38 -13.67
C GLY A 26 -8.52 -6.86 -13.08
N THR A 27 -8.57 -6.05 -12.02
CA THR A 27 -7.40 -5.66 -11.23
C THR A 27 -7.31 -6.56 -10.01
N THR A 28 -6.19 -7.27 -9.86
CA THR A 28 -5.82 -8.00 -8.64
C THR A 28 -4.94 -7.10 -7.79
N TRP A 29 -5.29 -6.93 -6.51
CA TRP A 29 -4.64 -5.98 -5.62
C TRP A 29 -3.48 -6.62 -4.85
N CYS A 30 -2.50 -7.13 -5.57
CA CYS A 30 -1.23 -7.60 -5.03
C CYS A 30 -0.06 -7.23 -5.95
N GLY A 31 1.13 -7.11 -5.40
CA GLY A 31 2.34 -6.83 -6.17
C GLY A 31 3.48 -6.29 -5.30
N SER A 32 4.48 -5.72 -5.96
CA SER A 32 5.65 -5.10 -5.31
C SER A 32 5.93 -3.75 -5.95
N VAL A 33 6.39 -2.80 -5.14
CA VAL A 33 6.99 -1.54 -5.61
C VAL A 33 8.39 -1.37 -5.03
N SER A 34 9.30 -0.80 -5.81
CA SER A 34 10.66 -0.48 -5.36
C SER A 34 10.76 1.01 -5.08
N VAL A 35 11.18 1.37 -3.87
CA VAL A 35 11.40 2.75 -3.45
C VAL A 35 12.90 3.00 -3.24
N GLU A 36 13.39 4.12 -3.73
CA GLU A 36 14.78 4.56 -3.56
C GLU A 36 14.82 6.05 -3.20
N SER A 37 15.56 6.38 -2.14
CA SER A 37 15.78 7.77 -1.74
C SER A 37 16.70 8.48 -2.74
N ALA A 38 16.66 9.81 -2.77
CA ALA A 38 17.52 10.59 -3.66
C ALA A 38 19.03 10.39 -3.42
N ALA A 39 19.43 9.98 -2.21
CA ALA A 39 20.81 9.67 -1.85
C ALA A 39 21.22 8.24 -2.26
N GLY A 40 20.26 7.37 -2.56
CA GLY A 40 20.49 5.98 -2.99
C GLY A 40 20.89 5.01 -1.87
N GLU A 41 20.97 5.45 -0.62
CA GLU A 41 21.34 4.61 0.53
C GLU A 41 20.14 3.87 1.11
N LEU A 42 19.03 4.59 1.32
CA LEU A 42 17.72 4.01 1.67
C LEU A 42 17.04 3.49 0.40
N LYS A 43 16.91 2.16 0.32
CA LYS A 43 16.14 1.46 -0.70
C LYS A 43 15.33 0.34 -0.05
N ALA A 44 14.11 0.15 -0.52
CA ALA A 44 13.28 -0.97 -0.09
C ALA A 44 12.38 -1.45 -1.23
N ASP A 45 12.04 -2.72 -1.20
CA ASP A 45 10.90 -3.27 -1.94
C ASP A 45 9.73 -3.39 -0.97
N VAL A 46 8.56 -2.91 -1.36
CA VAL A 46 7.33 -3.01 -0.58
C VAL A 46 6.38 -3.93 -1.32
N ASP A 47 6.23 -5.14 -0.81
CA ASP A 47 5.16 -6.02 -1.23
C ASP A 47 3.85 -5.55 -0.62
N TYR A 48 2.77 -5.71 -1.36
CA TYR A 48 1.42 -5.41 -0.90
C TYR A 48 0.44 -6.47 -1.36
N CYS A 49 -0.60 -6.66 -0.57
CA CYS A 49 -1.77 -7.44 -0.94
C CYS A 49 -3.00 -6.89 -0.21
N VAL A 50 -4.15 -6.85 -0.89
CA VAL A 50 -5.43 -6.49 -0.30
C VAL A 50 -6.32 -7.72 -0.29
N TYR A 51 -6.94 -8.01 0.85
CA TYR A 51 -7.83 -9.16 1.03
C TYR A 51 -9.23 -8.68 1.40
N TRP A 52 -10.22 -9.50 1.09
CA TRP A 52 -11.49 -9.44 1.82
C TRP A 52 -11.31 -10.17 3.16
N TRP A 53 -11.95 -9.72 4.25
CA TRP A 53 -11.70 -10.26 5.60
C TRP A 53 -11.84 -11.79 5.73
N THR A 54 -12.69 -12.45 4.92
CA THR A 54 -12.85 -13.91 4.95
C THR A 54 -11.72 -14.67 4.26
N ASP A 55 -10.97 -13.97 3.40
CA ASP A 55 -9.94 -14.56 2.53
C ASP A 55 -8.53 -14.22 3.04
N TYR A 56 -8.43 -13.46 4.14
CA TYR A 56 -7.18 -13.10 4.78
C TYR A 56 -6.48 -14.37 5.34
N PRO A 57 -5.24 -14.70 4.88
CA PRO A 57 -4.59 -15.95 5.24
C PRO A 57 -3.70 -15.87 6.50
N GLY A 58 -3.52 -14.68 7.08
CA GLY A 58 -2.70 -14.49 8.27
C GLY A 58 -3.29 -15.14 9.53
N THR A 59 -2.47 -15.29 10.56
CA THR A 59 -2.84 -16.08 11.75
C THR A 59 -2.93 -15.27 13.03
N ASP A 60 -2.21 -14.16 13.13
CA ASP A 60 -2.08 -13.40 14.37
C ASP A 60 -2.83 -12.06 14.33
N TYR A 61 -3.18 -11.57 13.14
CA TYR A 61 -4.10 -10.46 12.98
C TYR A 61 -5.54 -10.97 12.83
N THR A 62 -6.48 -10.36 13.56
CA THR A 62 -7.91 -10.64 13.43
C THR A 62 -8.58 -9.52 12.63
N PRO A 63 -8.95 -9.75 11.36
CA PRO A 63 -9.67 -8.76 10.56
C PRO A 63 -11.00 -8.36 11.19
N THR A 64 -11.34 -7.07 11.11
CA THR A 64 -12.69 -6.60 11.43
C THR A 64 -13.68 -7.19 10.42
N PRO A 65 -14.78 -7.83 10.87
CA PRO A 65 -15.75 -8.42 9.96
C PRO A 65 -16.39 -7.40 9.01
N GLY A 66 -16.39 -7.70 7.71
CA GLY A 66 -16.96 -6.83 6.68
C GLY A 66 -16.00 -5.80 6.10
N GLU A 67 -14.73 -5.84 6.48
CA GLU A 67 -13.71 -4.89 6.01
C GLU A 67 -12.73 -5.53 5.03
N PHE A 68 -12.05 -4.69 4.27
CA PHE A 68 -10.85 -5.06 3.54
C PHE A 68 -9.66 -5.07 4.50
N VAL A 69 -8.72 -5.99 4.24
CA VAL A 69 -7.44 -6.06 4.95
C VAL A 69 -6.35 -5.63 3.98
N TYR A 70 -5.61 -4.59 4.36
CA TYR A 70 -4.48 -4.06 3.63
C TYR A 70 -3.22 -4.58 4.27
N ALA A 71 -2.46 -5.37 3.55
CA ALA A 71 -1.23 -5.98 4.02
C ALA A 71 -0.02 -5.49 3.22
N TYR A 72 1.09 -5.31 3.90
CA TYR A 72 2.37 -4.92 3.31
C TYR A 72 3.51 -5.73 3.92
N GLN A 73 4.60 -5.87 3.20
CA GLN A 73 5.85 -6.36 3.75
C GLN A 73 7.01 -5.56 3.16
N VAL A 74 7.84 -4.99 4.02
CA VAL A 74 8.94 -4.13 3.61
C VAL A 74 10.21 -4.97 3.60
N TYR A 75 10.94 -4.97 2.48
CA TYR A 75 12.23 -5.61 2.29
C TYR A 75 13.30 -4.54 2.10
N VAL A 76 14.26 -4.46 3.00
CA VAL A 76 15.37 -3.51 2.92
C VAL A 76 16.38 -4.03 1.88
N THR A 77 16.52 -3.28 0.79
CA THR A 77 17.44 -3.62 -0.31
C THR A 77 18.62 -2.65 -0.41
N GLY A 78 18.57 -1.55 0.36
CA GLY A 78 19.63 -0.55 0.48
C GLY A 78 20.64 -0.88 1.57
N THR A 79 21.56 0.05 1.80
CA THR A 79 22.54 -0.04 2.90
C THR A 79 22.05 0.66 4.18
N ALA A 80 21.10 1.59 4.04
CA ALA A 80 20.52 2.28 5.18
C ALA A 80 19.27 1.52 5.66
N PRO A 81 19.11 1.32 6.99
CA PRO A 81 17.96 0.60 7.52
C PRO A 81 16.67 1.41 7.37
N VAL A 82 15.52 0.76 7.54
CA VAL A 82 14.20 1.42 7.60
C VAL A 82 13.80 1.59 9.07
N MET A 83 13.42 2.81 9.45
CA MET A 83 12.94 3.12 10.80
C MET A 83 11.42 3.32 10.84
N LYS A 84 10.80 3.60 9.69
CA LYS A 84 9.36 3.76 9.62
C LYS A 84 8.85 3.45 8.22
N PHE A 85 7.71 2.77 8.17
CA PHE A 85 6.89 2.66 6.98
C PHE A 85 5.54 3.32 7.26
N SER A 86 5.06 4.12 6.32
CA SER A 86 3.75 4.76 6.42
C SER A 86 2.99 4.65 5.12
N VAL A 87 1.70 4.33 5.21
CA VAL A 87 0.77 4.37 4.08
C VAL A 87 -0.18 5.53 4.31
N GLY A 88 -0.10 6.54 3.45
CA GLY A 88 -1.05 7.66 3.49
C GLY A 88 -2.45 7.19 3.13
N MET A 89 -3.45 7.89 3.66
CA MET A 89 -4.86 7.62 3.46
C MET A 89 -5.62 8.93 3.22
N LEU A 90 -6.77 8.82 2.57
CA LEU A 90 -7.70 9.95 2.44
C LEU A 90 -8.45 10.18 3.76
N GLU A 91 -9.00 11.38 3.94
CA GLU A 91 -9.99 11.64 4.99
C GLU A 91 -11.17 10.67 4.82
N SER A 92 -11.79 10.28 5.92
CA SER A 92 -12.88 9.28 5.93
C SER A 92 -12.46 7.89 5.42
N ASN A 93 -11.19 7.52 5.59
CA ASN A 93 -10.71 6.16 5.26
C ASN A 93 -11.36 5.06 6.12
N GLU A 94 -11.96 5.41 7.27
CA GLU A 94 -12.60 4.46 8.19
C GLU A 94 -11.71 3.27 8.60
N ALA A 95 -10.39 3.46 8.60
CA ALA A 95 -9.46 2.48 9.13
C ALA A 95 -9.54 2.45 10.66
N ASN A 96 -9.63 1.26 11.24
CA ASN A 96 -9.95 1.12 12.67
C ASN A 96 -9.14 0.07 13.44
N ASN A 97 -8.40 -0.78 12.74
CA ASN A 97 -7.55 -1.81 13.33
C ASN A 97 -6.22 -1.84 12.57
N ILE A 98 -5.11 -1.91 13.30
CA ILE A 98 -3.75 -1.89 12.75
C ILE A 98 -2.84 -2.75 13.64
N GLY A 99 -1.90 -3.44 13.01
CA GLY A 99 -0.90 -4.24 13.70
C GLY A 99 0.06 -4.88 12.72
N ASP A 100 0.67 -5.98 13.16
CA ASP A 100 1.51 -6.86 12.36
C ASP A 100 1.01 -8.32 12.47
N ASP A 101 1.43 -9.15 11.52
CA ASP A 101 1.11 -10.57 11.45
C ASP A 101 2.34 -11.34 10.94
N PRO A 102 3.11 -12.01 11.83
CA PRO A 102 4.28 -12.80 11.43
C PRO A 102 3.91 -14.08 10.67
N GLY A 103 2.63 -14.47 10.65
CA GLY A 103 2.10 -15.55 9.84
C GLY A 103 1.86 -15.17 8.37
N LEU A 104 1.94 -13.88 8.04
CA LEU A 104 1.72 -13.36 6.71
C LEU A 104 3.05 -13.03 6.00
N GLY A 105 3.18 -13.44 4.73
CA GLY A 105 4.35 -13.12 3.91
C GLY A 105 5.56 -14.03 4.14
N GLN A 106 6.76 -13.47 3.96
CA GLN A 106 8.00 -14.18 4.22
C GLN A 106 8.23 -14.31 5.73
N ALA A 107 8.39 -15.55 6.21
CA ALA A 107 8.61 -15.84 7.62
C ALA A 107 9.94 -15.25 8.16
N GLY A 108 9.98 -15.06 9.49
CA GLY A 108 11.15 -14.54 10.19
C GLY A 108 11.38 -13.05 9.96
N GLY A 109 10.30 -12.30 9.73
CA GLY A 109 10.35 -10.85 9.66
C GLY A 109 10.60 -10.22 11.03
N HIS A 110 10.82 -8.91 10.99
CA HIS A 110 10.99 -8.10 12.18
C HIS A 110 9.72 -7.29 12.46
N ALA A 111 9.04 -7.64 13.56
CA ALA A 111 7.89 -6.90 14.08
C ALA A 111 8.23 -5.41 14.33
N PRO A 112 7.32 -4.49 14.05
CA PRO A 112 7.46 -3.09 14.42
C PRO A 112 7.35 -2.90 15.94
N ASP A 113 8.07 -1.92 16.47
CA ASP A 113 7.98 -1.53 17.88
C ASP A 113 6.67 -0.78 18.19
N ALA A 114 6.11 -0.09 17.19
CA ALA A 114 4.84 0.62 17.30
C ALA A 114 4.06 0.60 15.98
N SER A 115 2.74 0.43 16.10
CA SER A 115 1.77 0.46 15.00
C SER A 115 0.63 1.39 15.37
N PHE A 116 0.39 2.44 14.59
CA PHE A 116 -0.62 3.44 14.91
C PHE A 116 -1.11 4.23 13.72
N PHE A 117 -2.33 4.75 13.84
CA PHE A 117 -2.85 5.74 12.90
C PHE A 117 -2.43 7.14 13.33
N THR A 118 -1.99 7.95 12.37
CA THR A 118 -1.83 9.41 12.53
C THR A 118 -2.89 10.10 11.72
N GLY A 119 -3.36 11.25 12.21
CA GLY A 119 -4.38 12.01 11.53
C GLY A 119 -5.31 12.73 12.49
N ALA A 120 -5.45 14.04 12.33
CA ALA A 120 -6.60 14.81 12.76
C ALA A 120 -6.74 15.96 11.76
N ALA A 121 -7.96 16.33 11.38
CA ALA A 121 -8.18 17.45 10.47
C ALA A 121 -7.30 18.66 10.90
N PRO A 122 -6.39 19.17 10.05
CA PRO A 122 -6.32 19.05 8.59
C PRO A 122 -5.18 18.16 8.02
N THR A 123 -4.57 17.28 8.82
CA THR A 123 -3.46 16.44 8.34
C THR A 123 -3.98 15.24 7.54
N LEU A 124 -3.19 14.77 6.57
CA LEU A 124 -3.45 13.49 5.90
C LEU A 124 -3.40 12.37 6.93
N ASP A 125 -4.40 11.50 6.90
CA ASP A 125 -4.41 10.30 7.72
C ASP A 125 -3.35 9.32 7.19
N ALA A 126 -2.71 8.54 8.07
CA ALA A 126 -1.77 7.51 7.66
C ALA A 126 -1.76 6.33 8.64
N ALA A 127 -1.57 5.13 8.11
CA ALA A 127 -1.18 3.95 8.88
C ALA A 127 0.35 3.95 9.01
N ASN A 128 0.88 3.78 10.23
CA ASN A 128 2.30 3.84 10.51
C ASN A 128 2.77 2.59 11.24
N TRP A 129 3.94 2.11 10.86
CA TRP A 129 4.71 1.09 11.56
C TRP A 129 6.13 1.61 11.76
N GLU A 130 6.60 1.60 12.99
CA GLU A 130 7.87 2.18 13.39
C GLU A 130 8.77 1.14 14.05
N TRP A 131 10.06 1.19 13.69
CA TRP A 131 11.16 0.47 14.32
C TRP A 131 12.09 1.50 14.94
N LEU A 132 12.35 1.39 16.24
CA LEU A 132 13.15 2.34 17.00
C LEU A 132 14.61 2.33 16.52
N ASP A 133 15.32 3.45 16.71
CA ASP A 133 16.74 3.57 16.34
C ASP A 133 17.64 2.49 16.96
N ALA A 134 17.26 1.97 18.14
CA ALA A 134 17.98 0.90 18.82
C ALA A 134 17.79 -0.48 18.16
N ASN A 135 16.78 -0.61 17.30
CA ASN A 135 16.38 -1.86 16.67
C ASN A 135 15.69 -1.59 15.31
N PRO A 136 16.38 -0.96 14.34
CA PRO A 136 15.76 -0.59 13.08
C PRO A 136 15.55 -1.82 12.19
N LEU A 137 14.75 -1.69 11.14
CA LEU A 137 14.55 -2.75 10.17
C LEU A 137 15.77 -2.86 9.23
N GLU A 138 16.44 -4.01 9.26
CA GLU A 138 17.66 -4.25 8.45
C GLU A 138 17.45 -5.25 7.30
N THR A 139 16.41 -6.08 7.35
CA THR A 139 16.19 -7.16 6.38
C THR A 139 14.77 -7.12 5.81
N HIS A 140 13.78 -7.66 6.51
CA HIS A 140 12.39 -7.59 6.11
C HIS A 140 11.46 -7.56 7.32
N SER A 141 10.31 -6.91 7.18
CA SER A 141 9.32 -6.79 8.25
C SER A 141 8.50 -8.07 8.38
N ASP A 142 7.79 -8.22 9.50
CA ASP A 142 6.58 -9.05 9.50
C ASP A 142 5.51 -8.45 8.58
N GLY A 143 4.39 -9.16 8.35
CA GLY A 143 3.27 -8.63 7.59
C GLY A 143 2.66 -7.44 8.30
N LEU A 144 2.73 -6.25 7.71
CA LEU A 144 2.18 -5.00 8.26
C LEU A 144 0.74 -4.86 7.80
N VAL A 145 -0.21 -4.77 8.72
CA VAL A 145 -1.63 -4.93 8.39
C VAL A 145 -2.52 -3.87 9.03
N TYR A 146 -3.55 -3.46 8.30
CA TYR A 146 -4.70 -2.73 8.86
C TYR A 146 -5.99 -3.08 8.11
N SER A 147 -7.14 -2.74 8.69
CA SER A 147 -8.44 -2.92 8.04
C SER A 147 -9.22 -1.61 7.87
N SER A 148 -10.07 -1.60 6.84
CA SER A 148 -10.99 -0.51 6.50
C SER A 148 -12.17 -1.04 5.69
N ILE A 149 -13.36 -0.44 5.83
CA ILE A 149 -14.54 -0.79 5.00
C ILE A 149 -14.38 -0.37 3.54
N ASN A 150 -13.49 0.58 3.27
CA ASN A 150 -13.35 1.19 1.96
C ASN A 150 -12.55 0.33 1.00
N ALA A 151 -12.88 0.39 -0.29
CA ALA A 151 -12.17 -0.35 -1.32
C ALA A 151 -10.78 0.27 -1.60
N PRO A 152 -9.82 -0.51 -2.11
CA PRO A 152 -8.48 0.00 -2.40
C PRO A 152 -8.43 0.99 -3.57
N LEU A 153 -7.61 2.01 -3.43
CA LEU A 153 -7.04 2.87 -4.47
C LEU A 153 -5.52 2.89 -4.36
N TRP A 154 -4.82 3.39 -5.38
CA TRP A 154 -3.39 3.71 -5.26
C TRP A 154 -3.15 5.03 -4.52
N TRP A 155 -2.36 4.97 -3.44
CA TRP A 155 -1.93 6.15 -2.68
C TRP A 155 -0.47 6.04 -2.26
N VAL A 156 0.08 7.09 -1.64
CA VAL A 156 1.49 7.18 -1.31
C VAL A 156 1.84 6.31 -0.11
N GLY A 157 2.71 5.32 -0.32
CA GLY A 157 3.47 4.64 0.72
C GLY A 157 4.87 5.24 0.82
N THR A 158 5.40 5.38 2.04
CA THR A 158 6.73 5.98 2.27
C THR A 158 7.52 5.16 3.28
N VAL A 159 8.77 4.87 2.95
CA VAL A 159 9.78 4.37 3.89
C VAL A 159 10.66 5.52 4.35
N HIS A 160 11.01 5.52 5.62
CA HIS A 160 11.80 6.56 6.27
C HIS A 160 12.97 5.97 7.06
N ASN A 161 14.04 6.76 7.15
CA ASN A 161 15.16 6.60 8.07
C ASN A 161 15.53 7.99 8.63
N SER A 162 16.51 8.07 9.53
CA SER A 162 17.16 9.24 10.13
C SER A 162 17.71 10.25 9.10
N GLY A 163 16.83 10.91 8.36
CA GLY A 163 17.14 11.97 7.40
C GLY A 163 16.87 11.65 5.93
N GLN A 164 16.38 10.44 5.61
CA GLN A 164 16.04 10.03 4.24
C GLN A 164 14.60 9.51 4.18
N ALA A 165 13.96 9.69 3.03
CA ALA A 165 12.65 9.15 2.72
C ALA A 165 12.59 8.72 1.25
N ALA A 166 11.80 7.70 0.97
CA ALA A 166 11.51 7.23 -0.37
C ALA A 166 10.05 6.79 -0.45
N SER A 167 9.37 7.12 -1.55
CA SER A 167 7.93 6.91 -1.69
C SER A 167 7.57 6.35 -3.06
N ASP A 168 6.52 5.55 -3.10
CA ASP A 168 5.83 5.12 -4.33
C ASP A 168 4.35 4.83 -4.02
N TYR A 169 3.59 4.45 -5.02
CA TYR A 169 2.18 4.14 -4.87
C TYR A 169 1.95 2.70 -4.42
N VAL A 170 1.21 2.54 -3.32
CA VAL A 170 0.73 1.27 -2.80
C VAL A 170 -0.80 1.32 -2.64
N PRO A 171 -1.50 0.18 -2.52
CA PRO A 171 -2.93 0.21 -2.24
C PRO A 171 -3.21 0.88 -0.90
N SER A 172 -4.30 1.63 -0.81
CA SER A 172 -4.79 2.32 0.39
C SER A 172 -6.32 2.44 0.30
N PRO A 173 -7.06 2.50 1.43
CA PRO A 173 -8.49 2.75 1.43
C PRO A 173 -8.85 4.10 0.82
N SER A 174 -10.01 4.14 0.17
CA SER A 174 -10.56 5.33 -0.48
C SER A 174 -12.08 5.34 -0.44
N ASP A 175 -12.65 6.47 -0.04
CA ASP A 175 -14.08 6.75 -0.21
C ASP A 175 -14.42 7.24 -1.64
N LEU A 176 -13.42 7.33 -2.54
CA LEU A 176 -13.66 7.67 -3.93
C LEU A 176 -14.22 6.45 -4.69
N ILE A 177 -15.44 6.05 -4.37
CA ILE A 177 -16.27 5.36 -5.35
C ILE A 177 -16.58 6.43 -6.41
N PRO A 178 -16.07 6.33 -7.66
CA PRO A 178 -16.41 7.31 -8.69
C PRO A 178 -17.93 7.27 -8.84
N GLU A 179 -18.58 8.35 -8.39
CA GLU A 179 -20.03 8.43 -8.44
C GLU A 179 -20.47 8.12 -9.87
N PRO A 180 -21.45 7.22 -10.08
CA PRO A 180 -21.95 6.89 -11.41
C PRO A 180 -22.34 8.13 -12.24
N GLY A 181 -22.66 9.23 -11.57
CA GLY A 181 -22.97 10.53 -12.17
C GLY A 181 -21.84 11.16 -12.99
N MET A 182 -20.57 10.99 -12.61
CA MET A 182 -19.43 11.56 -13.36
C MET A 182 -19.26 10.92 -14.74
N MET A 183 -19.48 9.61 -14.84
CA MET A 183 -19.51 8.91 -16.13
C MET A 183 -20.68 9.38 -17.00
N GLY A 184 -21.85 9.60 -16.40
CA GLY A 184 -23.01 10.18 -17.09
C GLY A 184 -22.73 11.58 -17.66
N LEU A 185 -22.06 12.44 -16.90
CA LEU A 185 -21.70 13.79 -17.33
C LEU A 185 -20.67 13.80 -18.45
N LEU A 186 -19.67 12.91 -18.42
CA LEU A 186 -18.69 12.76 -19.51
C LEU A 186 -19.35 12.36 -20.83
N VAL A 187 -20.31 11.42 -20.78
CA VAL A 187 -21.07 11.00 -21.96
C VAL A 187 -21.93 12.15 -22.51
N LEU A 188 -22.62 12.90 -21.65
CA LEU A 188 -23.43 14.04 -22.07
C LEU A 188 -22.58 15.18 -22.65
N GLY A 189 -21.41 15.46 -22.06
CA GLY A 189 -20.45 16.43 -22.57
C GLY A 189 -19.93 16.07 -23.97
N PHE A 190 -19.63 14.79 -24.21
CA PHE A 190 -19.17 14.30 -25.51
C PHE A 190 -20.26 14.44 -26.59
N VAL A 191 -21.51 14.10 -26.27
CA VAL A 191 -22.65 14.25 -27.19
C VAL A 191 -22.89 15.73 -27.54
N ALA A 192 -22.79 16.64 -26.58
CA ALA A 192 -22.93 18.07 -26.80
C ALA A 192 -21.79 18.63 -27.69
N ALA A 193 -20.54 18.21 -27.46
CA ALA A 193 -19.39 18.62 -28.25
C ALA A 193 -19.46 18.13 -29.71
N VAL A 194 -19.88 16.88 -29.93
CA VAL A 194 -20.07 16.32 -31.28
C VAL A 194 -21.20 17.03 -32.03
N ARG A 195 -22.31 17.38 -31.35
CA ARG A 195 -23.41 18.15 -31.96
C ARG A 195 -22.99 19.57 -32.36
N ARG A 196 -22.11 20.22 -31.60
CA ARG A 196 -21.64 21.58 -31.91
C ARG A 196 -20.71 21.64 -33.12
N ARG A 197 -19.96 20.56 -33.43
CA ARG A 197 -19.09 20.49 -34.63
C ARG A 197 -19.85 20.23 -35.94
N ARG A 198 -21.12 19.83 -35.87
CA ARG A 198 -21.95 19.54 -37.06
C ARG A 198 -22.83 20.72 -37.50
N ARG A 199 -22.77 21.84 -36.79
CA ARG A 199 -23.38 23.13 -37.17
C ARG A 199 -22.27 24.09 -37.55
#